data_AF-A0AAJ2THS7-F1
#
_entry.id   AF-A0AAJ2THS7-F1
#
_cell.length_a   1.000
_cell.length_b   1.000
_cell.length_c   1.000
_cell.angle_alpha   90.00
_cell.angle_beta   90.00
_cell.angle_gamma   90.00
#
_symmetry.space_group_name_H-M   'P 1'
#
loop_
_entity.id
_entity.type
_entity.pdbx_description
1 polymer ?
#
loop_
_entity_poly.entity_id
_entity_poly.type
_entity_poly.pdbx_seq_one_letter_code
_entity_poly.pdbx_strand_id
1 'polypeptide(L)'
;MVDDRVAIAISIRATADRILPAMDSRLEIADSMSVPRHSGWVQSGERWDLWWNGRSVANIVPHAVLGFRVCLEARRVPKAKIVAAANARQAKRYAERWCAARLCPQLRLRDAVARVVGATLEAGRSSPVQSRQQRQQARRLAEAGAGEVARIKKVLALRKAVPAPIIAP
;
A
#
# COMPACT_ATOMS: atom_id res chain seq x y z
N MET A 1 -5.68 -19.13 79.87
CA MET A 1 -4.92 -17.91 79.52
C MET A 1 -5.93 -16.94 78.95
N VAL A 2 -6.22 -15.90 79.73
CA VAL A 2 -7.38 -15.01 79.65
C VAL A 2 -7.21 -13.97 78.54
N ASP A 3 -8.26 -13.85 77.74
CA ASP A 3 -8.95 -12.66 77.20
C ASP A 3 -8.27 -11.29 77.02
N ASP A 4 -8.99 -10.46 76.25
CA ASP A 4 -8.94 -9.00 76.14
C ASP A 4 -7.98 -8.34 75.15
N ARG A 5 -8.56 -7.91 74.03
CA ARG A 5 -8.67 -6.51 73.53
C ARG A 5 -9.06 -6.57 72.03
N VAL A 6 -10.32 -6.39 71.64
CA VAL A 6 -11.15 -5.16 71.65
C VAL A 6 -10.39 -3.93 71.13
N ALA A 7 -10.66 -3.57 69.87
CA ALA A 7 -10.91 -2.22 69.34
C ALA A 7 -11.01 -2.32 67.79
N ILE A 8 -12.20 -2.48 67.19
CA ILE A 8 -13.19 -1.44 66.85
C ILE A 8 -12.64 -0.44 65.81
N ALA A 9 -12.94 -0.72 64.54
CA ALA A 9 -13.80 0.07 63.61
C ALA A 9 -12.98 1.02 62.73
N ILE A 10 -13.23 1.16 61.43
CA ILE A 10 -14.48 1.69 60.85
C ILE A 10 -14.80 1.01 59.50
N SER A 11 -16.08 0.68 59.36
CA SER A 11 -16.81 0.22 58.16
C SER A 11 -16.60 1.19 56.98
N ILE A 12 -16.75 0.80 55.71
CA ILE A 12 -18.02 1.03 55.02
C ILE A 12 -18.07 0.11 53.78
N ARG A 13 -19.08 -0.75 53.82
CA ARG A 13 -19.74 -1.41 52.69
C ARG A 13 -20.01 -0.42 51.55
N ALA A 14 -19.65 -0.78 50.31
CA ALA A 14 -20.61 -0.99 49.22
C ALA A 14 -20.01 -0.77 47.83
N THR A 15 -20.50 -1.62 46.92
CA THR A 15 -20.74 -1.33 45.49
C THR A 15 -19.62 -1.67 44.49
N ALA A 16 -19.76 -2.89 43.97
CA ALA A 16 -19.71 -3.21 42.54
C ALA A 16 -18.35 -3.45 41.84
N ASP A 17 -18.05 -4.74 41.68
CA ASP A 17 -18.11 -5.39 40.35
C ASP A 17 -17.05 -5.08 39.28
N ARG A 18 -15.77 -4.80 39.62
CA ARG A 18 -14.76 -4.53 38.56
C ARG A 18 -13.32 -4.99 38.82
N ILE A 19 -13.08 -6.18 39.37
CA ILE A 19 -11.72 -6.72 39.38
C ILE A 19 -11.70 -8.18 38.92
N LEU A 20 -11.81 -8.34 37.60
CA LEU A 20 -11.07 -9.33 36.83
C LEU A 20 -10.94 -8.81 35.39
N PRO A 21 -9.78 -8.25 35.03
CA PRO A 21 -9.32 -8.37 33.65
C PRO A 21 -7.81 -8.57 33.63
N ALA A 22 -7.35 -9.79 33.90
CA ALA A 22 -5.90 -10.07 33.87
C ALA A 22 -5.53 -11.30 33.04
N MET A 23 -6.48 -12.00 32.40
CA MET A 23 -6.14 -13.28 31.76
C MET A 23 -6.79 -13.59 30.40
N ASP A 24 -7.52 -12.66 29.79
CA ASP A 24 -8.05 -12.85 28.42
C ASP A 24 -7.12 -12.33 27.31
N SER A 25 -6.14 -11.48 27.62
CA SER A 25 -5.26 -10.88 26.60
C SER A 25 -4.17 -11.80 26.04
N ARG A 26 -4.04 -13.04 26.53
CA ARG A 26 -3.03 -13.99 26.02
C ARG A 26 -3.52 -14.84 24.85
N LEU A 27 -4.82 -14.89 24.58
CA LEU A 27 -5.37 -15.66 23.47
C LEU A 27 -5.58 -14.82 22.19
N GLU A 28 -5.69 -13.48 22.29
CA GLU A 28 -5.76 -12.61 21.10
C GLU A 28 -4.39 -12.35 20.45
N ILE A 29 -3.29 -12.46 21.20
CA ILE A 29 -1.93 -12.26 20.64
C ILE A 29 -1.55 -13.40 19.67
N ALA A 30 -2.12 -14.60 19.85
CA ALA A 30 -1.77 -15.77 19.05
C ALA A 30 -2.42 -15.80 17.65
N ASP A 31 -3.52 -15.07 17.42
CA ASP A 31 -4.17 -15.05 16.10
C ASP A 31 -3.51 -14.03 15.13
N SER A 32 -2.71 -13.10 15.69
CA SER A 32 -1.94 -12.11 14.92
C SER A 32 -0.60 -12.63 14.37
N MET A 33 -0.16 -13.82 14.79
CA MET A 33 1.12 -14.40 14.37
C MET A 33 1.07 -15.18 13.04
N SER A 34 -0.05 -15.16 12.31
CA SER A 34 0.02 -15.38 10.87
C SER A 34 0.56 -14.11 10.21
N VAL A 35 1.88 -13.94 10.24
CA VAL A 35 2.57 -12.94 9.39
C VAL A 35 2.00 -13.10 7.98
N PRO A 36 1.29 -12.10 7.42
CA PRO A 36 0.79 -12.21 6.06
C PRO A 36 1.97 -12.58 5.20
N ARG A 37 1.94 -13.76 4.58
CA ARG A 37 3.02 -14.21 3.68
C ARG A 37 2.99 -13.27 2.49
N HIS A 38 3.66 -12.12 2.61
CA HIS A 38 3.64 -11.05 1.63
C HIS A 38 3.99 -11.68 0.28
N SER A 39 2.99 -11.76 -0.59
CA SER A 39 3.10 -12.30 -1.93
C SER A 39 2.56 -11.22 -2.85
N GLY A 40 3.38 -10.78 -3.80
CA GLY A 40 3.05 -9.64 -4.66
C GLY A 40 4.04 -8.48 -4.52
N TRP A 41 3.69 -7.36 -5.16
CA TRP A 41 4.57 -6.20 -5.24
C TRP A 41 4.50 -5.35 -3.99
N VAL A 42 5.67 -5.08 -3.41
CA VAL A 42 5.87 -4.10 -2.34
C VAL A 42 6.68 -2.95 -2.91
N GLN A 43 6.24 -1.71 -2.66
CA GLN A 43 6.98 -0.51 -3.05
C GLN A 43 7.67 0.08 -1.83
N SER A 44 8.96 0.37 -1.97
CA SER A 44 9.78 1.05 -0.97
C SER A 44 10.50 2.21 -1.65
N GLY A 45 9.97 3.42 -1.47
CA GLY A 45 10.43 4.61 -2.20
C GLY A 45 10.26 4.43 -3.71
N GLU A 46 11.37 4.52 -4.45
CA GLU A 46 11.39 4.33 -5.91
C GLU A 46 11.66 2.87 -6.34
N ARG A 47 11.87 1.96 -5.39
CA ARG A 47 12.13 0.54 -5.65
C ARG A 47 10.84 -0.26 -5.53
N TRP A 48 10.69 -1.28 -6.38
CA TRP A 48 9.65 -2.30 -6.23
C TRP A 48 10.28 -3.67 -6.01
N ASP A 49 9.79 -4.40 -5.02
CA ASP A 49 10.19 -5.77 -4.72
C ASP A 49 9.00 -6.71 -4.90
N LEU A 50 9.19 -7.77 -5.68
CA LEU A 50 8.22 -8.85 -5.80
C LEU A 50 8.53 -9.88 -4.72
N TRP A 51 7.64 -9.99 -3.75
CA TRP A 51 7.76 -10.97 -2.67
C TRP A 51 7.01 -12.25 -3.02
N TRP A 52 7.62 -13.38 -2.65
CA TRP A 52 7.05 -14.71 -2.80
C TRP A 52 7.52 -15.61 -1.66
N ASN A 53 6.58 -16.19 -0.90
CA ASN A 53 6.88 -17.05 0.25
C ASN A 53 7.89 -16.44 1.24
N GLY A 54 7.76 -15.14 1.53
CA GLY A 54 8.64 -14.44 2.49
C GLY A 54 10.03 -14.08 1.97
N ARG A 55 10.27 -14.13 0.66
CA ARG A 55 11.53 -13.70 0.04
C ARG A 55 11.27 -12.79 -1.16
N SER A 56 12.11 -11.76 -1.34
CA SER A 56 12.14 -11.01 -2.61
C SER A 56 12.71 -11.89 -3.73
N VAL A 57 11.91 -12.10 -4.78
CA VAL A 57 12.27 -12.92 -5.96
C VAL A 57 12.54 -12.08 -7.20
N ALA A 58 12.22 -10.78 -7.15
CA ALA A 58 12.65 -9.80 -8.14
C ALA A 58 12.66 -8.41 -7.51
N ASN A 59 13.58 -7.55 -7.95
CA ASN A 59 13.54 -6.13 -7.63
C ASN A 59 13.63 -5.27 -8.90
N ILE A 60 13.02 -4.09 -8.84
CA ILE A 60 13.04 -3.09 -9.89
C ILE A 60 13.53 -1.79 -9.27
N VAL A 61 14.59 -1.23 -9.85
CA VAL A 61 15.21 0.03 -9.40
C VAL A 61 15.29 0.97 -10.59
N PRO A 62 14.96 2.27 -10.44
CA PRO A 62 15.19 3.26 -11.48
C PRO A 62 16.66 3.31 -11.87
N HIS A 63 16.93 3.58 -13.14
CA HIS A 63 18.29 3.66 -13.67
C HIS A 63 18.39 4.81 -14.66
N ALA A 64 19.26 5.78 -14.36
CA ALA A 64 19.36 7.05 -15.10
C ALA A 64 19.50 6.89 -16.62
N VAL A 65 20.24 5.86 -17.08
CA VAL A 65 20.52 5.64 -18.52
C VAL A 65 19.56 4.63 -19.16
N LEU A 66 19.00 3.69 -18.38
CA LEU A 66 18.31 2.50 -18.91
C LEU A 66 16.79 2.53 -18.64
N GLY A 67 16.31 3.57 -17.97
CA GLY A 67 14.95 3.64 -17.42
C GLY A 67 14.87 2.88 -16.10
N PHE A 68 14.81 1.55 -16.16
CA PHE A 68 14.71 0.67 -15.01
C PHE A 68 15.63 -0.54 -15.13
N ARG A 69 16.25 -0.92 -14.01
CA ARG A 69 16.96 -2.18 -13.85
C ARG A 69 16.08 -3.17 -13.12
N VAL A 70 15.96 -4.38 -13.65
CA VAL A 70 15.20 -5.48 -13.09
C VAL A 70 16.17 -6.59 -12.71
N CYS A 71 16.32 -6.89 -11.42
CA CYS A 71 17.07 -8.07 -10.98
C CYS A 71 16.09 -9.19 -10.63
N LEU A 72 16.41 -10.40 -11.05
CA LEU A 72 15.53 -11.55 -11.01
C LEU A 72 16.22 -12.69 -10.27
N GLU A 73 15.63 -13.12 -9.16
CA GLU A 73 16.19 -14.08 -8.21
C GLU A 73 15.16 -15.19 -7.90
N ALA A 74 14.90 -16.06 -8.88
CA ALA A 74 14.09 -17.25 -8.65
C ALA A 74 14.96 -18.42 -8.19
N ARG A 75 14.41 -19.27 -7.30
CA ARG A 75 15.08 -20.45 -6.69
C ARG A 75 15.82 -21.40 -7.65
N ARG A 76 15.47 -21.38 -8.94
CA ARG A 76 16.02 -22.30 -9.96
C ARG A 76 17.24 -21.75 -10.69
N VAL A 77 17.74 -20.56 -10.36
CA VAL A 77 18.90 -19.95 -11.02
C VAL A 77 19.95 -19.59 -9.97
N PRO A 78 21.20 -20.10 -10.07
CA PRO A 78 22.24 -19.83 -9.09
C PRO A 78 22.73 -18.38 -9.09
N LYS A 79 22.53 -17.64 -10.20
CA LYS A 79 22.90 -16.23 -10.34
C LYS A 79 21.68 -15.38 -10.69
N ALA A 80 21.57 -14.20 -10.08
CA ALA A 80 20.55 -13.22 -10.39
C ALA A 80 20.63 -12.77 -11.86
N LYS A 81 19.50 -12.78 -12.58
CA LYS A 81 19.42 -12.26 -13.95
C LYS A 81 19.08 -10.78 -13.90
N ILE A 82 19.89 -9.95 -14.55
CA ILE A 82 19.67 -8.50 -14.63
C ILE A 82 19.16 -8.16 -16.04
N VAL A 83 18.10 -7.36 -16.12
CA VAL A 83 17.48 -6.91 -17.38
C VAL A 83 17.14 -5.42 -17.29
N ALA A 84 17.28 -4.70 -18.40
CA ALA A 84 16.85 -3.32 -18.52
C ALA A 84 15.42 -3.22 -19.07
N ALA A 85 14.67 -2.23 -18.63
CA ALA A 85 13.33 -1.92 -19.15
C ALA A 85 13.09 -0.42 -19.19
N ALA A 86 12.53 0.07 -20.29
CA ALA A 86 12.28 1.50 -20.48
C ALA A 86 11.17 2.05 -19.56
N ASN A 87 10.27 1.18 -19.07
CA ASN A 87 9.17 1.60 -18.19
C ASN A 87 8.88 0.58 -17.07
N ALA A 88 8.40 1.08 -15.93
CA ALA A 88 8.12 0.29 -14.75
C ALA A 88 7.04 -0.78 -14.97
N ARG A 89 6.05 -0.51 -15.83
CA ARG A 89 4.97 -1.47 -16.12
C ARG A 89 5.48 -2.70 -16.87
N GLN A 90 6.36 -2.49 -17.84
CA GLN A 90 7.04 -3.53 -18.60
C GLN A 90 7.99 -4.31 -17.70
N ALA A 91 8.76 -3.61 -16.86
CA ALA A 91 9.63 -4.21 -15.85
C ALA A 91 8.85 -5.18 -14.95
N LYS A 92 7.72 -4.73 -14.38
CA LYS A 92 6.84 -5.55 -13.52
C LYS A 92 6.30 -6.77 -14.27
N ARG A 93 5.70 -6.58 -15.45
CA ARG A 93 5.14 -7.69 -16.24
C ARG A 93 6.18 -8.72 -16.65
N TYR A 94 7.38 -8.27 -17.00
CA TYR A 94 8.47 -9.18 -17.35
C TYR A 94 8.92 -9.98 -16.13
N ALA A 95 9.13 -9.32 -14.99
CA ALA A 95 9.49 -9.98 -13.73
C ALA A 95 8.42 -11.01 -13.30
N GLU A 96 7.14 -10.62 -13.29
CA GLU A 96 6.02 -11.50 -12.97
C GLU A 96 6.03 -12.78 -13.79
N ARG A 97 6.09 -12.66 -15.12
CA ARG A 97 6.07 -13.83 -16.02
C ARG A 97 7.32 -14.69 -15.86
N TRP A 98 8.48 -14.06 -15.69
CA TRP A 98 9.75 -14.77 -15.51
C TRP A 98 9.79 -15.56 -14.20
N CYS A 99 9.32 -14.95 -13.11
CA CYS A 99 9.22 -15.58 -11.79
C CYS A 99 8.15 -16.68 -11.79
N ALA A 100 6.96 -16.41 -12.34
CA ALA A 100 5.86 -17.37 -12.44
C ALA A 100 6.27 -18.68 -13.14
N ALA A 101 6.95 -18.57 -14.29
CA ALA A 101 7.42 -19.73 -15.05
C ALA A 101 8.42 -20.61 -14.27
N ARG A 102 9.11 -20.06 -13.27
CA ARG A 102 10.15 -20.78 -12.49
C ARG A 102 9.68 -21.23 -11.12
N LEU A 103 8.81 -20.46 -10.48
CA LEU A 103 8.31 -20.73 -9.13
C LEU A 103 7.09 -21.64 -9.15
N CYS A 104 6.30 -21.63 -10.23
CA CYS A 104 5.10 -22.46 -10.39
C CYS A 104 5.07 -23.15 -11.78
N PRO A 105 6.08 -23.97 -12.12
CA PRO A 105 6.17 -24.64 -13.43
C PRO A 105 5.03 -25.60 -13.74
N GLN A 106 4.33 -26.10 -12.71
CA GLN A 106 3.21 -27.03 -12.82
C GLN A 106 1.89 -26.34 -13.17
N LEU A 107 1.82 -25.01 -13.10
CA LEU A 107 0.63 -24.24 -13.42
C LEU A 107 0.74 -23.62 -14.81
N ARG A 108 -0.40 -23.38 -15.46
CA ARG A 108 -0.43 -22.54 -16.66
C ARG A 108 0.07 -21.15 -16.32
N LEU A 109 0.78 -20.50 -17.26
CA LEU A 109 1.44 -19.22 -16.98
C LEU A 109 0.51 -18.15 -16.40
N ARG A 110 -0.74 -18.11 -16.86
CA ARG A 110 -1.76 -17.17 -16.34
C ARG A 110 -2.00 -17.39 -14.84
N ASP A 111 -2.22 -18.63 -14.43
CA ASP A 111 -2.52 -19.01 -13.05
C ASP A 111 -1.27 -18.91 -12.18
N ALA A 112 -0.10 -19.24 -12.74
CA ALA A 112 1.18 -19.05 -12.09
C ALA A 112 1.45 -17.56 -11.78
N VAL A 113 1.17 -16.65 -12.71
CA VAL A 113 1.28 -15.20 -12.48
C VAL A 113 0.27 -14.75 -11.43
N ALA A 114 -0.99 -15.18 -11.53
CA ALA A 114 -2.01 -14.85 -10.55
C ALA A 114 -1.61 -15.30 -9.13
N ARG A 115 -1.01 -16.48 -9.03
CA ARG A 115 -0.51 -17.04 -7.77
C ARG A 115 0.69 -16.24 -7.24
N VAL A 116 1.69 -15.95 -8.08
CA VAL A 116 2.89 -15.18 -7.67
C VAL A 116 2.55 -13.76 -7.25
N VAL A 117 1.59 -13.13 -7.94
CA VAL A 117 1.10 -11.78 -7.62
C VAL A 117 0.02 -11.81 -6.51
N GLY A 118 -0.45 -13.01 -6.16
CA GLY A 118 -0.93 -13.39 -4.83
C GLY A 118 -2.12 -12.65 -4.24
N ALA A 119 -2.90 -11.91 -5.04
CA ALA A 119 -3.90 -10.93 -4.57
C ALA A 119 -3.33 -9.55 -4.21
N THR A 120 -2.58 -8.98 -5.15
CA THR A 120 -2.57 -7.53 -5.34
C THR A 120 -3.90 -7.10 -6.00
N LEU A 121 -5.02 -7.20 -5.28
CA LEU A 121 -6.25 -6.49 -5.68
C LEU A 121 -6.08 -4.96 -5.53
N GLU A 122 -5.08 -4.51 -4.75
CA GLU A 122 -4.91 -3.09 -4.42
C GLU A 122 -3.81 -2.35 -5.22
N ALA A 123 -2.64 -2.93 -5.50
CA ALA A 123 -1.61 -2.26 -6.33
C ALA A 123 -1.80 -2.44 -7.85
N GLY A 124 -2.91 -3.08 -8.20
CA GLY A 124 -3.40 -3.25 -9.55
C GLY A 124 -4.92 -3.16 -9.51
N ARG A 125 -5.47 -1.99 -9.17
CA ARG A 125 -6.65 -1.52 -9.92
C ARG A 125 -6.25 -1.56 -11.39
N SER A 126 -6.39 -2.72 -12.02
CA SER A 126 -7.04 -2.81 -13.31
C SER A 126 -8.20 -1.86 -13.14
N SER A 127 -8.07 -0.62 -13.64
CA SER A 127 -9.17 0.33 -13.58
C SER A 127 -10.37 -0.49 -14.04
N PRO A 128 -11.38 -0.72 -13.18
CA PRO A 128 -12.51 -1.57 -13.57
C PRO A 128 -12.91 -1.03 -14.92
N VAL A 129 -12.99 -1.88 -15.96
CA VAL A 129 -13.22 -1.43 -17.34
C VAL A 129 -14.37 -0.43 -17.26
N GLN A 130 -14.02 0.86 -17.31
CA GLN A 130 -14.97 1.87 -16.84
C GLN A 130 -16.14 1.76 -17.80
N SER A 131 -17.34 1.55 -17.25
CA SER A 131 -18.51 1.45 -18.10
C SER A 131 -18.59 2.73 -18.93
N ARG A 132 -19.18 2.65 -20.13
CA ARG A 132 -19.30 3.81 -21.03
C ARG A 132 -19.89 5.02 -20.30
N GLN A 133 -20.80 4.77 -19.36
CA GLN A 133 -21.41 5.77 -18.48
C GLN A 133 -20.41 6.40 -17.50
N GLN A 134 -19.55 5.63 -16.84
CA GLN A 134 -18.52 6.17 -15.94
C GLN A 134 -17.50 7.05 -16.70
N ARG A 135 -17.14 6.66 -17.93
CA ARG A 135 -16.28 7.50 -18.79
C ARG A 135 -16.97 8.80 -19.18
N GLN A 136 -18.25 8.74 -19.50
CA GLN A 136 -19.04 9.93 -19.82
C GLN A 136 -19.18 10.86 -18.60
N GLN A 137 -19.36 10.29 -17.41
CA GLN A 137 -19.43 11.04 -16.17
C GLN A 137 -18.10 11.70 -15.82
N ALA A 138 -16.97 10.99 -15.96
CA ALA A 138 -15.64 11.56 -15.77
C ALA A 138 -15.34 12.69 -16.77
N ARG A 139 -15.77 12.55 -18.03
CA ARG A 139 -15.67 13.63 -19.04
C ARG A 139 -16.49 14.85 -18.65
N ARG A 140 -17.76 14.66 -18.25
CA ARG A 140 -18.62 15.77 -17.78
C ARG A 140 -18.02 16.49 -16.58
N LEU A 141 -17.42 15.76 -15.64
CA LEU A 141 -16.76 16.35 -14.46
C LEU A 141 -15.51 17.15 -14.84
N ALA A 142 -14.71 16.65 -15.79
CA ALA A 142 -13.53 17.36 -16.29
C ALA A 142 -13.90 18.63 -17.08
N GLU A 143 -14.94 18.55 -17.91
CA GLU A 143 -15.47 19.69 -18.69
C GLU A 143 -16.08 20.76 -17.78
N ALA A 144 -16.82 20.35 -16.74
CA ALA A 144 -17.37 21.27 -15.74
C ALA A 144 -16.26 21.96 -14.92
N GLY A 145 -15.19 21.25 -14.56
CA GLY A 145 -14.04 21.81 -13.85
C GLY A 145 -13.20 22.79 -14.69
N ALA A 146 -13.11 22.58 -16.00
CA ALA A 146 -12.30 23.42 -16.90
C ALA A 146 -12.80 24.88 -16.97
N GLY A 147 -14.11 25.09 -16.94
CA GLY A 147 -14.70 26.44 -16.92
C GLY A 147 -14.35 27.23 -15.65
N GLU A 148 -14.31 26.55 -14.52
CA GLU A 148 -14.00 27.17 -13.23
C GLU A 148 -12.50 27.52 -13.10
N VAL A 149 -11.62 26.63 -13.53
CA VAL A 149 -10.18 26.90 -13.59
C VAL A 149 -9.87 28.07 -14.53
N ALA A 150 -10.57 28.17 -15.66
CA ALA A 150 -10.41 29.29 -16.59
C ALA A 150 -10.85 30.63 -15.96
N ARG A 151 -11.93 30.65 -15.17
CA ARG A 151 -12.37 31.84 -14.42
C ARG A 151 -11.39 32.23 -13.32
N ILE A 152 -10.94 31.27 -12.51
CA ILE A 152 -9.93 31.51 -11.46
C ILE A 152 -8.64 32.06 -12.08
N LYS A 153 -8.18 31.49 -13.19
CA LYS A 153 -6.98 31.96 -13.90
C LYS A 153 -7.15 33.39 -14.42
N LYS A 154 -8.33 33.76 -14.95
CA LYS A 154 -8.62 35.13 -15.40
C LYS A 154 -8.62 36.13 -14.24
N VAL A 155 -9.24 35.80 -13.11
CA VAL A 155 -9.24 36.65 -11.90
C VAL A 155 -7.83 36.81 -11.34
N LEU A 156 -7.04 35.73 -11.31
CA LEU A 156 -5.66 35.78 -10.86
C LEU A 156 -4.77 36.60 -11.81
N ALA A 157 -5.00 36.52 -13.12
CA ALA A 157 -4.31 37.35 -14.11
C ALA A 157 -4.67 38.84 -13.97
N LEU A 158 -5.95 39.17 -13.73
CA LEU A 158 -6.39 40.54 -13.50
C LEU A 158 -5.75 41.14 -12.23
N ARG A 159 -5.68 40.38 -11.14
CA ARG A 159 -5.00 40.81 -9.90
C ARG A 159 -3.51 41.05 -10.08
N LYS A 160 -2.85 40.30 -10.97
CA LYS A 160 -1.45 40.54 -11.35
C LYS A 160 -1.26 41.75 -12.26
N ALA A 161 -2.31 42.15 -12.98
CA ALA A 161 -2.28 43.22 -13.97
C ALA A 161 -2.72 44.58 -13.42
N VAL A 162 -3.15 44.70 -12.16
CA VAL A 162 -3.37 45.99 -11.50
C VAL A 162 -2.00 46.55 -11.08
N PRO A 163 -1.46 47.59 -11.72
CA PRO A 163 -0.29 48.28 -11.19
C PRO A 163 -0.71 49.08 -9.94
N ALA A 164 0.14 49.09 -8.92
CA ALA A 164 -0.08 49.85 -7.69
C ALA A 164 -0.38 51.33 -8.00
N PRO A 165 -1.28 52.00 -7.26
CA PRO A 165 -1.49 53.43 -7.43
C PRO A 165 -0.16 54.15 -7.20
N ILE A 166 0.28 54.90 -8.21
CA ILE A 166 1.45 55.77 -8.15
C ILE A 166 1.15 56.86 -7.12
N ILE A 167 1.75 56.75 -5.94
CA ILE A 167 1.83 57.86 -4.99
C ILE A 167 2.93 58.77 -5.52
N ALA A 168 2.54 59.92 -6.09
CA ALA A 168 3.46 60.99 -6.49
C ALA A 168 3.84 61.84 -5.24
N PRO A 169 5.05 62.44 -5.21
CA PRO A 169 5.66 63.02 -4.02
C PRO A 169 4.96 64.29 -3.49
#